data_AF-A0A2N5YTF0-F1
#
_entry.id   AF-A0A2N5YTF0-F1
#
_cell.length_a   1.000
_cell.length_b   1.000
_cell.length_c   1.000
_cell.angle_alpha   90.00
_cell.angle_beta   90.00
_cell.angle_gamma   90.00
#
_symmetry.space_group_name_H-M   'P 1'
#
loop_
_entity.id
_entity.type
_entity.pdbx_description
1 polymer ?
#
loop_
_entity_poly.entity_id
_entity_poly.type
_entity_poly.pdbx_seq_one_letter_code
_entity_poly.pdbx_strand_id
1 'polypeptide(L)'
;MAILLSNQDLYSGNVICVKIEKQKRSYHQTLGDAPREMDIRRTKYLKLCWMCGSPYESYRLNSFACCSRCAQNIWHHRQNGINPPARMDQLTKEKNVKEVKERFGYL
;
A
#
# COMPACT_ATOMS: atom_id res chain seq x y z
N MET A 1 -18.39 -8.50 -21.17
CA MET A 1 -17.24 -9.13 -20.48
C MET A 1 -16.58 -8.07 -19.61
N ALA A 2 -16.41 -8.31 -18.32
CA ALA A 2 -15.74 -7.34 -17.46
C ALA A 2 -14.25 -7.28 -17.84
N ILE A 3 -13.73 -6.08 -18.14
CA ILE A 3 -12.31 -5.88 -18.45
C ILE A 3 -11.53 -6.19 -17.17
N LEU A 4 -10.66 -7.19 -17.23
CA LEU A 4 -9.84 -7.60 -16.10
C LEU A 4 -8.81 -6.50 -15.83
N LEU A 5 -8.80 -5.96 -14.61
CA LEU A 5 -7.86 -4.89 -14.26
C LEU A 5 -6.42 -5.40 -14.38
N SER A 6 -5.56 -4.59 -14.98
CA SER A 6 -4.14 -4.87 -15.00
C SER A 6 -3.59 -4.82 -13.57
N ASN A 7 -2.44 -5.48 -13.35
CA ASN A 7 -1.76 -5.40 -12.05
C ASN A 7 -1.45 -3.94 -11.68
N GLN A 8 -1.09 -3.13 -12.66
CA GLN A 8 -0.72 -1.74 -12.45
C GLN A 8 -1.92 -0.91 -11.98
N ASP A 9 -3.10 -1.13 -12.58
CA ASP A 9 -4.34 -0.44 -12.18
C ASP A 9 -4.78 -0.83 -10.77
N LEU A 10 -4.57 -2.08 -10.37
CA LEU A 10 -4.82 -2.53 -8.99
C LEU A 10 -3.87 -1.84 -8.00
N TYR A 11 -2.60 -1.68 -8.37
CA TYR A 11 -1.58 -1.11 -7.48
C TYR A 11 -1.71 0.40 -7.33
N SER A 12 -2.13 1.10 -8.38
CA SER A 12 -2.36 2.55 -8.34
C SER A 12 -3.73 2.87 -7.73
N GLY A 13 -4.76 2.13 -8.12
CA GLY A 13 -6.15 2.37 -7.72
C GLY A 13 -6.42 2.20 -6.23
N ASN A 14 -5.51 1.60 -5.46
CA ASN A 14 -5.67 1.45 -4.02
C ASN A 14 -4.89 2.45 -3.17
N VAL A 15 -4.09 3.32 -3.78
CA VAL A 15 -3.34 4.36 -3.08
C VAL A 15 -4.28 5.52 -2.79
N ILE A 16 -4.42 5.88 -1.51
CA ILE A 16 -5.22 7.03 -1.07
C ILE A 16 -4.32 8.25 -0.83
N CYS A 17 -3.12 8.02 -0.30
CA CYS A 17 -2.20 9.09 0.06
C CYS A 17 -0.76 8.61 0.04
N VAL A 18 0.16 9.57 -0.04
CA VAL A 18 1.61 9.33 -0.10
C VAL A 18 2.29 10.31 0.85
N LYS A 19 3.23 9.81 1.66
CA LYS A 19 4.10 10.64 2.49
C LYS A 19 5.56 10.27 2.28
N ILE A 20 6.45 11.24 2.42
CA ILE A 20 7.89 11.01 2.40
C ILE A 20 8.36 10.96 3.85
N GLU A 21 8.84 9.81 4.27
CA GLU A 21 9.41 9.60 5.59
C GLU A 21 10.94 9.73 5.50
N LYS A 22 11.51 10.62 6.32
CA LYS A 22 12.97 10.71 6.48
C LYS A 22 13.36 9.73 7.60
N GLN A 23 14.18 8.75 7.27
CA GLN A 23 14.68 7.76 8.21
C GLN A 23 16.20 7.82 8.24
N LYS A 24 16.76 7.75 9.44
CA LYS A 24 18.20 7.51 9.62
C LYS A 24 18.46 6.03 9.54
N ARG A 25 19.44 5.62 8.73
CA ARG A 25 19.91 4.24 8.70
C ARG A 25 21.38 4.19 9.08
N SER A 26 21.67 3.39 10.08
CA SER A 26 23.04 3.05 10.48
C SER A 26 23.54 1.89 9.62
N TYR A 27 24.71 2.05 9.03
CA TYR A 27 25.43 0.98 8.36
C TYR A 27 26.61 0.58 9.25
N HIS A 28 26.63 -0.68 9.69
CA HIS A 28 27.80 -1.27 10.33
C HIS A 28 28.71 -1.81 9.23
N GLN A 29 29.91 -1.26 9.14
CA GLN A 29 30.95 -1.78 8.27
C GLN A 29 31.72 -2.88 9.00
N THR A 30 32.13 -3.91 8.27
CA THR A 30 32.84 -5.08 8.80
C THR A 30 34.31 -4.82 9.12
N LEU A 31 34.87 -3.68 8.69
CA LEU A 31 36.29 -3.33 8.82
C LEU A 31 36.47 -2.06 9.66
N GLY A 32 36.44 -2.19 11.00
CA GLY A 32 37.00 -1.24 11.98
C GLY A 32 36.45 0.20 12.04
N ASP A 33 35.69 0.65 11.05
CA ASP A 33 35.21 2.02 10.95
C ASP A 33 33.95 2.26 11.77
N ALA A 34 33.83 3.47 12.31
CA ALA A 34 32.69 3.90 13.08
C ALA A 34 31.39 3.77 12.25
N PRO A 35 30.26 3.40 12.89
CA PRO A 35 28.98 3.28 12.20
C PRO A 35 28.64 4.56 11.44
N ARG A 36 28.38 4.44 10.13
CA ARG A 36 27.96 5.58 9.32
C ARG A 36 26.44 5.71 9.36
N GLU A 37 25.95 6.84 9.86
CA GLU A 37 24.54 7.23 9.74
C GLU A 37 24.31 7.94 8.41
N MET A 38 23.31 7.51 7.66
CA MET A 38 22.86 8.22 6.45
C MET A 38 21.37 8.50 6.52
N ASP A 39 20.99 9.71 6.14
CA ASP A 39 19.59 10.10 5.96
C ASP A 39 19.06 9.51 4.65
N ILE A 40 17.99 8.72 4.76
CA ILE A 40 17.30 8.13 3.62
C ILE A 40 15.88 8.68 3.58
N ARG A 41 15.42 9.04 2.37
CA ARG A 41 14.03 9.41 2.11
C ARG A 41 13.30 8.19 1.55
N ARG A 42 12.24 7.75 2.22
CA ARG A 42 11.40 6.64 1.77
C ARG A 42 9.97 7.09 1.55
N THR A 43 9.42 6.72 0.40
CA THR A 43 8.01 6.95 0.09
C THR A 43 7.15 5.91 0.80
N LYS A 44 6.20 6.36 1.62
CA LYS A 44 5.24 5.51 2.33
C LYS A 44 3.84 5.79 1.79
N TYR A 45 3.23 4.75 1.23
CA TYR A 45 1.91 4.79 0.63
C TYR A 45 0.86 4.38 1.66
N LEU A 46 -0.17 5.21 1.85
CA LEU A 46 -1.40 4.83 2.54
C LEU A 46 -2.36 4.24 1.51
N LYS A 47 -2.80 3.01 1.75
CA LYS A 47 -3.56 2.23 0.79
C LYS A 47 -4.79 1.58 1.43
N LEU A 48 -5.80 1.25 0.62
CA LEU A 48 -6.85 0.31 1.04
C LEU A 48 -6.61 -1.08 0.48
N CYS A 49 -7.04 -2.09 1.22
CA CYS A 49 -7.05 -3.45 0.71
C CYS A 49 -8.23 -3.68 -0.24
N TRP A 50 -7.98 -4.21 -1.43
CA TRP A 50 -9.04 -4.56 -2.40
C TRP A 50 -10.00 -5.68 -1.93
N MET A 51 -9.65 -6.42 -0.87
CA MET A 51 -10.49 -7.49 -0.33
C MET A 51 -11.39 -6.97 0.80
N CYS A 52 -10.79 -6.37 1.83
CA CYS A 52 -11.50 -6.00 3.05
C CYS A 52 -11.68 -4.48 3.24
N GLY A 53 -11.16 -3.66 2.32
CA GLY A 53 -11.20 -2.20 2.42
C GLY A 53 -10.42 -1.62 3.59
N SER A 54 -9.63 -2.41 4.33
CA SER A 54 -8.90 -1.92 5.50
C SER A 54 -7.74 -1.02 5.07
N PRO A 55 -7.52 0.13 5.74
CA PRO A 55 -6.38 0.98 5.48
C PRO A 55 -5.09 0.32 6.00
N TYR A 56 -4.02 0.45 5.22
CA TYR A 56 -2.69 -0.02 5.60
C TYR A 56 -1.61 0.85 4.96
N GLU A 57 -0.45 0.92 5.61
CA GLU A 57 0.71 1.60 5.07
C GLU A 57 1.68 0.60 4.44
N SER A 58 2.33 0.99 3.35
CA SER A 58 3.33 0.17 2.67
C SER A 58 4.41 1.05 2.06
N TYR A 59 5.66 0.61 2.10
CA TYR A 59 6.75 1.24 1.33
C TYR A 59 6.79 0.75 -0.13
N ARG A 60 5.96 -0.23 -0.47
CA ARG A 60 5.92 -0.86 -1.79
C ARG A 60 4.71 -0.39 -2.58
N LEU A 61 4.94 0.13 -3.79
CA LEU A 61 3.85 0.48 -4.71
C LEU A 61 3.09 -0.76 -5.20
N ASN A 62 3.76 -1.89 -5.41
CA ASN A 62 3.19 -3.13 -5.95
C ASN A 62 2.40 -3.99 -4.92
N SER A 63 1.71 -3.35 -3.98
CA SER A 63 0.89 -4.01 -2.97
C SER A 63 -0.58 -3.60 -3.08
N PHE A 64 -1.48 -4.58 -3.01
CA PHE A 64 -2.93 -4.40 -3.18
C PHE A 64 -3.76 -4.99 -2.02
N ALA A 65 -3.10 -5.55 -1.00
CA ALA A 65 -3.73 -6.18 0.15
C ALA A 65 -3.02 -5.83 1.46
N CYS A 66 -3.77 -5.79 2.56
CA CYS A 66 -3.25 -5.48 3.89
C CYS A 66 -2.56 -6.69 4.57
N CYS A 67 -2.89 -7.91 4.15
CA CYS A 67 -2.32 -9.15 4.69
C CYS A 67 -2.24 -10.25 3.63
N SER A 68 -1.48 -11.30 3.92
CA SER A 68 -1.27 -12.46 3.04
C SER A 68 -2.58 -13.15 2.65
N ARG A 69 -3.50 -13.36 3.61
CA ARG A 69 -4.82 -13.96 3.36
C ARG A 69 -5.64 -13.15 2.35
N CYS A 70 -5.67 -11.82 2.49
CA CYS A 70 -6.36 -10.97 1.54
C CYS A 70 -5.71 -11.02 0.15
N ALA A 71 -4.37 -11.07 0.08
CA ALA A 71 -3.65 -11.19 -1.19
C ALA A 71 -3.98 -12.50 -1.90
N GLN A 72 -4.01 -13.62 -1.18
CA GLN A 72 -4.34 -14.95 -1.71
C GLN A 72 -5.77 -14.99 -2.26
N ASN A 73 -6.75 -14.47 -1.53
CA ASN A 73 -8.14 -14.42 -1.99
C ASN A 73 -8.28 -13.60 -3.28
N ILE A 74 -7.63 -12.44 -3.34
CA ILE A 74 -7.65 -11.59 -4.55
C ILE A 74 -7.00 -12.33 -5.73
N TRP A 75 -5.86 -12.99 -5.52
CA TRP A 75 -5.23 -13.80 -6.56
C TRP A 75 -6.13 -14.92 -7.05
N HIS A 76 -6.78 -15.65 -6.15
CA HIS A 76 -7.74 -16.69 -6.49
C HIS A 76 -8.90 -16.14 -7.33
N HIS A 77 -9.51 -15.02 -6.96
CA HIS A 77 -10.56 -14.39 -7.76
C HIS A 77 -10.08 -14.02 -9.16
N ARG A 78 -8.87 -13.48 -9.28
CA ARG A 78 -8.31 -13.07 -10.58
C ARG A 78 -7.98 -14.25 -11.48
N GLN A 79 -7.50 -15.36 -10.93
CA GLN A 79 -7.29 -16.60 -11.71
C GLN A 79 -8.61 -17.13 -12.29
N ASN A 80 -9.73 -16.87 -11.62
CA ASN A 80 -11.07 -17.23 -12.10
C ASN A 80 -11.71 -16.16 -13.02
N GLY A 81 -10.95 -15.18 -13.49
CA GLY A 81 -11.46 -14.12 -14.37
C GLY A 81 -12.32 -13.07 -13.65
N ILE A 82 -12.35 -13.06 -12.32
CA ILE A 82 -13.17 -12.18 -11.50
C ILE A 82 -12.29 -11.03 -10.98
N ASN A 83 -12.70 -9.79 -11.27
CA ASN A 83 -12.06 -8.63 -10.64
C ASN A 83 -12.37 -8.62 -9.14
N PRO A 84 -11.38 -8.27 -8.28
CA PRO A 84 -11.60 -8.23 -6.84
C PRO A 84 -12.79 -7.33 -6.48
N PRO A 85 -13.54 -7.68 -5.42
CA PRO A 85 -14.90 -7.18 -5.20
C PRO A 85 -15.01 -5.72 -4.76
N ALA A 86 -13.91 -5.02 -4.48
CA ALA A 86 -13.96 -3.65 -4.02
C ALA A 86 -14.17 -2.67 -5.17
N ARG A 87 -15.38 -2.10 -5.27
CA ARG A 87 -15.57 -0.76 -5.84
C ARG A 87 -14.78 0.21 -4.99
N MET A 88 -13.48 0.34 -5.28
CA MET A 88 -12.58 1.21 -4.52
C MET A 88 -13.16 2.61 -4.41
N ASP A 89 -13.80 3.13 -5.47
CA ASP A 89 -14.53 4.40 -5.46
C ASP A 89 -15.69 4.47 -4.45
N GLN A 90 -16.37 3.36 -4.19
CA GLN A 90 -17.37 3.30 -3.12
C GLN A 90 -16.70 3.20 -1.77
N LEU A 91 -15.67 2.37 -1.60
CA LEU A 91 -14.97 2.25 -0.32
C LEU A 91 -14.21 3.53 0.09
N THR A 92 -13.68 4.31 -0.86
CA THR A 92 -13.10 5.65 -0.58
C THR A 92 -14.16 6.72 -0.36
N LYS A 93 -15.40 6.53 -0.83
CA LYS A 93 -16.53 7.42 -0.50
C LYS A 93 -17.18 7.06 0.84
N GLU A 94 -17.34 5.77 1.12
CA GLU A 94 -17.95 5.22 2.34
C GLU A 94 -17.02 5.32 3.54
N LYS A 95 -15.72 5.06 3.37
CA LYS A 95 -14.74 5.41 4.38
C LYS A 95 -14.34 6.84 4.13
N ASN A 96 -14.71 7.75 5.03
CA ASN A 96 -14.26 9.14 5.02
C ASN A 96 -12.73 9.19 4.87
N VAL A 97 -12.25 9.30 3.63
CA VAL A 97 -10.81 9.27 3.31
C VAL A 97 -10.07 10.34 4.08
N LYS A 98 -10.74 11.45 4.39
CA LYS A 98 -10.26 12.51 5.26
C LYS A 98 -9.94 11.99 6.68
N GLU A 99 -10.87 11.30 7.34
CA GLU A 99 -10.65 10.69 8.66
C GLU A 99 -9.56 9.63 8.64
N VAL A 100 -9.49 8.82 7.57
CA VAL A 100 -8.44 7.81 7.43
C VAL A 100 -7.07 8.48 7.26
N LYS A 101 -6.97 9.56 6.49
CA LYS A 101 -5.73 10.33 6.36
C LYS A 101 -5.30 10.94 7.69
N GLU A 102 -6.23 11.60 8.39
CA GLU A 102 -6.00 12.21 9.70
C GLU A 102 -5.51 11.16 10.72
N ARG A 103 -6.18 9.99 10.80
CA ARG A 103 -5.80 8.89 11.71
C ARG A 103 -4.36 8.40 11.50
N PHE A 104 -3.87 8.41 10.26
CA PHE A 104 -2.53 7.93 9.92
C PHE A 104 -1.49 9.07 9.82
N GLY A 105 -1.87 10.31 10.18
CA GLY A 105 -1.00 11.48 10.16
C GLY A 105 -0.61 11.93 8.75
N TYR A 106 -1.48 11.71 7.77
CA TYR A 106 -1.33 12.25 6.43
C TYR A 106 -2.16 13.54 6.34
N LEU A 107 -1.52 14.66 5.96
CA LEU A 107 -2.17 15.95 5.70
C LEU A 107 -2.81 15.96 4.31
#